data_AF-A0A660RVV1-F1
#
_entry.id   AF-A0A660RVV1-F1
#
_cell.length_a   1.000
_cell.length_b   1.000
_cell.length_c   1.000
_cell.angle_alpha   90.00
_cell.angle_beta   90.00
_cell.angle_gamma   90.00
#
_symmetry.space_group_name_H-M   'P 1'
#
loop_
_entity.id
_entity.type
_entity.pdbx_description
1 polymer ?
#
loop_
_entity_poly.entity_id
_entity_poly.type
_entity_poly.pdbx_seq_one_letter_code
_entity_poly.pdbx_strand_id
1 'polypeptide(L)'
;NYCFRREKGIPDIDKYNYCRSSHAEANAIAQAARFGISVEGASIYCTLAPCYVCIKLLAVAGIKEVYYEYDYESRDFERDKFWRQAIKEAGFRVFKQIRVSEETLKALQEILPYPTSKRRLEPTL
;
A
#
# COMPACT_ATOMS: atom_id res chain seq x y z
N ASN A 1 5.61 -1.36 22.15
CA ASN A 1 5.71 -0.80 20.78
C ASN A 1 5.43 0.70 20.80
N TYR A 2 6.48 1.50 20.66
CA TYR A 2 6.43 2.97 20.65
C TYR A 2 6.21 3.52 19.23
N CYS A 3 5.34 4.51 19.07
CA CYS A 3 5.09 5.21 17.81
C CYS A 3 5.16 6.72 18.03
N PHE A 4 6.24 7.35 17.57
CA PHE A 4 6.49 8.79 17.73
C PHE A 4 5.32 9.66 17.25
N ARG A 5 4.81 9.38 16.05
CA ARG A 5 3.62 10.05 15.48
C ARG A 5 2.44 10.07 16.45
N ARG A 6 2.14 8.92 17.07
CA ARG A 6 0.99 8.77 17.97
C ARG A 6 1.22 9.45 19.30
N GLU A 7 2.43 9.34 19.87
CA GLU A 7 2.78 10.05 21.10
C GLU A 7 2.63 11.57 20.94
N LYS A 8 3.01 12.11 19.77
CA LYS A 8 2.90 13.54 19.47
C LYS A 8 1.51 13.97 18.97
N GLY A 9 0.54 13.06 18.94
CA GLY A 9 -0.83 13.37 18.50
C GLY A 9 -0.91 13.86 17.04
N ILE A 10 0.04 13.46 16.19
CA ILE A 10 0.16 13.99 14.83
C ILE A 10 -0.97 13.43 13.95
N PRO A 11 -1.67 14.29 13.19
CA PRO A 11 -2.72 13.90 12.27
C PRO A 11 -2.36 12.81 11.28
N ASP A 12 -3.36 12.02 10.86
CA ASP A 12 -3.15 10.92 9.90
C ASP A 12 -2.75 11.45 8.50
N ILE A 13 -3.06 12.72 8.20
CA ILE A 13 -2.65 13.39 6.95
C ILE A 13 -1.14 13.63 6.88
N ASP A 14 -0.49 13.91 8.02
CA ASP A 14 0.96 14.17 8.13
C ASP A 14 1.78 12.91 8.44
N LYS A 15 1.15 11.73 8.40
CA LYS A 15 1.80 10.49 8.83
C LYS A 15 3.13 10.20 8.16
N TYR A 16 3.32 10.58 6.90
CA TYR A 16 4.55 10.32 6.16
C TYR A 16 5.76 11.09 6.71
N ASN A 17 5.54 12.25 7.35
CA ASN A 17 6.60 13.07 7.93
C ASN A 17 7.04 12.59 9.32
N TYR A 18 6.19 11.80 10.00
CA TYR A 18 6.38 11.41 11.41
C TYR A 18 6.43 9.90 11.63
N CYS A 19 6.25 9.10 10.58
CA CYS A 19 6.40 7.65 10.61
C CYS A 19 7.83 7.28 10.22
N ARG A 20 8.53 6.54 11.08
CA ARG A 20 9.86 5.98 10.76
C ARG A 20 9.83 4.90 9.69
N SER A 21 8.66 4.27 9.51
CA SER A 21 8.51 3.09 8.66
C SER A 21 8.10 3.50 7.26
N SER A 22 8.80 2.96 6.26
CA SER A 22 8.39 2.99 4.86
C SER A 22 7.25 2.01 4.61
N HIS A 23 6.38 2.36 3.68
CA HIS A 23 5.34 1.48 3.18
C HIS A 23 5.93 0.26 2.44
N ALA A 24 5.18 -0.84 2.37
CA ALA A 24 5.65 -2.09 1.79
C ALA A 24 5.99 -1.93 0.30
N GLU A 25 5.23 -1.13 -0.43
CA GLU A 25 5.39 -0.85 -1.87
C GLU A 25 6.71 -0.11 -2.14
N ALA A 26 6.98 0.95 -1.37
CA ALA A 26 8.23 1.70 -1.45
C ALA A 26 9.44 0.83 -1.07
N ASN A 27 9.28 -0.01 -0.03
CA ASN A 27 10.31 -0.98 0.37
C ASN A 27 10.58 -2.01 -0.72
N ALA A 28 9.55 -2.51 -1.41
CA ALA A 28 9.71 -3.47 -2.50
C ALA A 28 10.54 -2.88 -3.66
N ILE A 29 10.21 -1.66 -4.09
CA ILE A 29 10.99 -0.92 -5.10
C ILE A 29 12.43 -0.72 -4.62
N ALA A 30 12.62 -0.22 -3.39
CA ALA A 30 13.94 0.06 -2.84
C ALA A 30 14.81 -1.21 -2.74
N GLN A 31 14.22 -2.35 -2.35
CA GLN A 31 14.94 -3.62 -2.31
C GLN A 31 15.32 -4.10 -3.72
N ALA A 32 14.40 -4.05 -4.69
CA ALA A 32 14.73 -4.40 -6.06
C ALA A 32 15.88 -3.55 -6.60
N ALA A 33 15.82 -2.23 -6.39
CA ALA A 33 16.89 -1.31 -6.77
C ALA A 33 18.22 -1.62 -6.07
N ARG A 34 18.21 -1.91 -4.76
CA ARG A 34 19.40 -2.28 -3.99
C ARG A 34 20.11 -3.51 -4.56
N PHE A 35 19.34 -4.46 -5.10
CA PHE A 35 19.88 -5.69 -5.71
C PHE A 35 20.06 -5.59 -7.23
N GLY A 36 19.87 -4.41 -7.83
CA GLY A 36 20.02 -4.21 -9.27
C GLY A 36 18.94 -4.90 -10.12
N ILE A 37 17.79 -5.22 -9.53
CA ILE A 37 16.67 -5.89 -10.21
C ILE A 37 15.76 -4.83 -10.82
N SER A 38 15.62 -4.85 -12.14
CA SER A 38 14.65 -3.99 -12.82
C SER A 38 13.23 -4.42 -12.49
N VAL A 39 12.36 -3.45 -12.23
CA VAL A 39 10.92 -3.64 -12.02
C VAL A 39 10.08 -3.08 -13.17
N GLU A 40 10.71 -2.62 -14.25
CA GLU A 40 10.01 -2.17 -15.45
C GLU A 40 9.16 -3.31 -16.02
N GLY A 41 7.88 -3.03 -16.26
CA GLY A 41 6.93 -4.03 -16.76
C GLY A 41 6.39 -5.01 -15.71
N ALA A 42 6.87 -4.96 -14.46
CA ALA A 42 6.54 -5.97 -13.46
C ALA A 42 5.15 -5.80 -12.84
N SER A 43 4.75 -6.82 -12.09
CA SER A 43 3.52 -6.86 -11.29
C SER A 43 3.85 -6.77 -9.80
N ILE A 44 3.07 -5.99 -9.06
CA ILE A 44 3.15 -5.92 -7.60
C ILE A 44 1.87 -6.45 -6.95
N TYR A 45 2.06 -7.21 -5.88
CA TYR A 45 0.98 -7.71 -5.04
C TYR A 45 1.08 -7.06 -3.67
N CYS A 46 -0.01 -6.42 -3.25
CA CYS A 46 -0.11 -5.73 -1.98
C CYS A 46 -1.26 -6.31 -1.17
N THR A 47 -1.12 -6.34 0.14
CA THR A 47 -2.23 -6.76 1.00
C THR A 47 -3.23 -5.61 1.16
N LEU A 48 -2.79 -4.36 1.19
CA LEU A 48 -3.65 -3.16 1.15
C LEU A 48 -3.48 -2.44 -0.19
N ALA A 49 -4.55 -1.85 -0.71
CA ALA A 49 -4.50 -0.98 -1.89
C ALA A 49 -3.44 0.11 -1.69
N PRO A 50 -2.53 0.32 -2.66
CA PRO A 50 -1.45 1.29 -2.49
C PRO A 50 -1.96 2.69 -2.23
N CYS A 51 -1.33 3.40 -1.30
CA CYS A 51 -1.67 4.79 -1.07
C CYS A 51 -1.23 5.66 -2.26
N TYR A 52 -1.75 6.89 -2.34
CA TYR A 52 -1.42 7.78 -3.45
C TYR A 52 0.08 8.12 -3.60
N VAL A 53 0.84 8.12 -2.50
CA VAL A 53 2.30 8.31 -2.56
C VAL A 53 2.93 7.11 -3.25
N CYS A 54 2.52 5.89 -2.88
CA CYS A 54 3.03 4.65 -3.45
C CYS A 54 2.59 4.46 -4.90
N ILE A 55 1.36 4.82 -5.27
CA ILE A 55 0.87 4.77 -6.66
C ILE A 55 1.81 5.55 -7.59
N LYS A 56 2.20 6.77 -7.22
CA LYS A 56 3.14 7.58 -8.00
C LYS A 56 4.50 6.89 -8.14
N LEU A 57 5.01 6.29 -7.07
CA LEU A 57 6.27 5.55 -7.10
C LEU A 57 6.19 4.33 -8.02
N LEU A 58 5.11 3.56 -7.95
CA LEU A 58 4.88 2.38 -8.80
C LEU A 58 4.84 2.77 -10.28
N ALA A 59 4.12 3.84 -10.62
CA ALA A 59 4.02 4.33 -11.99
C ALA A 59 5.38 4.77 -12.54
N VAL A 60 6.15 5.56 -11.77
CA VAL A 60 7.48 6.04 -12.18
C VAL A 60 8.50 4.90 -12.23
N ALA A 61 8.39 3.89 -11.36
CA ALA A 61 9.25 2.71 -11.38
C ALA A 61 8.96 1.76 -12.55
N GLY A 62 7.90 2.01 -13.33
CA GLY A 62 7.56 1.20 -14.50
C GLY A 62 6.70 -0.04 -14.20
N ILE A 63 6.16 -0.17 -12.99
CA ILE A 63 5.21 -1.25 -12.66
C ILE A 63 3.97 -1.11 -13.54
N LYS A 64 3.50 -2.22 -14.12
CA LYS A 64 2.34 -2.22 -15.03
C LYS A 64 1.12 -2.91 -14.44
N GLU A 65 1.29 -3.75 -13.43
CA GLU A 65 0.18 -4.47 -12.83
C GLU A 65 0.19 -4.34 -11.31
N VAL A 66 -0.93 -3.94 -10.75
CA VAL A 66 -1.12 -3.79 -9.31
C VAL A 66 -2.30 -4.65 -8.88
N TYR A 67 -2.03 -5.58 -7.97
CA TYR A 67 -3.03 -6.43 -7.35
C TYR A 67 -3.07 -6.16 -5.86
N TYR A 68 -4.27 -6.05 -5.29
CA TYR A 68 -4.41 -5.80 -3.85
C TYR A 68 -5.57 -6.56 -3.22
N GLU A 69 -5.49 -6.90 -1.93
CA GLU A 69 -6.56 -7.63 -1.24
C GLU A 69 -7.59 -6.68 -0.61
N TYR A 70 -7.15 -5.78 0.27
CA TYR A 70 -8.03 -4.84 0.99
C TYR A 70 -8.03 -3.47 0.33
N ASP A 71 -9.20 -2.82 0.29
CA ASP A 71 -9.29 -1.42 -0.16
C ASP A 71 -8.65 -0.45 0.83
N TYR A 72 -8.25 0.71 0.31
CA TYR A 72 -7.72 1.80 1.12
C TYR A 72 -8.88 2.54 1.80
N GLU A 73 -8.95 2.46 3.13
CA GLU A 73 -9.93 3.20 3.91
C GLU A 73 -9.53 4.68 4.04
N SER A 74 -10.37 5.56 3.51
CA SER A 74 -10.17 7.01 3.55
C SER A 74 -11.47 7.73 3.88
N ARG A 75 -11.36 8.84 4.61
CA ARG A 75 -12.48 9.73 4.96
C ARG A 75 -12.61 10.93 4.00
N ASP A 76 -11.80 10.97 2.95
CA ASP A 76 -11.70 12.08 2.01
C ASP A 76 -12.09 11.64 0.59
N PHE A 77 -13.39 11.66 0.34
CA PHE A 77 -13.98 11.12 -0.89
C PHE A 77 -13.56 11.88 -2.16
N GLU A 78 -13.38 13.20 -2.07
CA GLU A 78 -12.96 14.03 -3.21
C GLU A 78 -11.53 13.70 -3.62
N ARG A 79 -10.63 13.59 -2.64
CA ARG A 79 -9.25 13.14 -2.89
C ARG A 79 -9.23 11.73 -3.47
N ASP A 80 -10.06 10.82 -2.96
CA ASP A 80 -10.11 9.45 -3.46
C ASP A 80 -10.63 9.37 -4.91
N LYS A 81 -11.60 10.21 -5.27
CA LYS A 81 -12.09 10.35 -6.65
C LYS A 81 -10.98 10.85 -7.57
N PHE A 82 -10.22 11.86 -7.15
CA PHE A 82 -9.06 12.35 -7.89
C PHE A 82 -8.02 11.25 -8.11
N TRP A 83 -7.66 10.48 -7.08
CA TRP A 83 -6.68 9.41 -7.21
C TRP A 83 -7.15 8.24 -8.07
N ARG A 84 -8.43 7.90 -8.03
CA ARG A 84 -9.00 6.91 -8.96
C ARG A 84 -8.87 7.36 -10.41
N GLN A 85 -9.01 8.65 -10.68
CA GLN A 85 -8.76 9.20 -12.01
C GLN A 85 -7.28 9.15 -12.37
N ALA A 86 -6.40 9.58 -11.45
CA ALA A 86 -4.95 9.52 -11.65
C ALA A 86 -4.44 8.09 -11.93
N ILE A 87 -5.01 7.06 -11.29
CA ILE A 87 -4.67 5.66 -11.57
C ILE A 87 -4.96 5.29 -13.03
N LYS A 88 -6.05 5.78 -13.61
CA LYS A 88 -6.39 5.51 -15.03
C LYS A 88 -5.40 6.17 -15.99
N GLU A 89 -4.86 7.32 -15.59
CA GLU A 89 -3.89 8.09 -16.36
C GLU A 89 -2.44 7.60 -16.14
N ALA A 90 -2.18 6.87 -15.05
CA ALA A 90 -0.85 6.39 -14.67
C ALA A 90 -0.28 5.28 -15.57
N GLY A 91 -1.07 4.77 -16.53
CA GLY A 91 -0.60 3.78 -17.50
C GLY A 91 -0.42 2.37 -16.94
N PHE A 92 -1.08 2.04 -15.83
CA PHE A 92 -1.19 0.66 -15.37
C PHE A 92 -2.06 -0.15 -16.33
N ARG A 93 -1.59 -1.33 -16.73
CA ARG A 93 -2.38 -2.31 -17.47
C ARG A 93 -3.43 -2.97 -16.59
N VAL A 94 -3.09 -3.20 -15.32
CA VAL A 94 -3.98 -3.82 -14.34
C VAL A 94 -3.90 -3.06 -13.02
N PHE A 95 -5.07 -2.73 -12.47
CA PHE A 95 -5.23 -2.23 -11.11
C PHE A 95 -6.46 -2.91 -10.52
N LYS A 96 -6.25 -4.03 -9.81
CA LYS A 96 -7.34 -4.97 -9.50
C LYS A 96 -7.31 -5.45 -8.06
N GLN A 97 -8.46 -5.39 -7.42
CA GLN A 97 -8.68 -6.10 -6.16
C GLN A 97 -8.78 -7.61 -6.40
N ILE A 98 -8.05 -8.39 -5.62
CA ILE A 98 -8.06 -9.85 -5.62
C ILE A 98 -8.58 -10.37 -4.28
N ARG A 99 -9.06 -11.61 -4.28
CA ARG A 99 -9.39 -12.35 -3.06
C ARG A 99 -8.48 -13.55 -2.96
N VAL A 100 -7.88 -13.70 -1.79
CA VAL A 100 -7.11 -14.90 -1.45
C VAL A 100 -8.11 -16.03 -1.15
N SER A 101 -7.83 -17.24 -1.64
CA SER A 101 -8.72 -18.39 -1.42
C SER A 101 -8.78 -18.79 0.06
N GLU A 102 -9.87 -19.41 0.50
CA GLU A 102 -9.99 -19.86 1.90
C GLU A 102 -8.91 -20.87 2.28
N GLU A 103 -8.49 -21.73 1.35
CA GLU A 103 -7.41 -22.70 1.55
C GLU A 103 -6.08 -22.00 1.81
N THR A 104 -5.79 -20.96 1.01
CA THR A 104 -4.56 -20.17 1.18
C THR A 104 -4.59 -19.38 2.49
N LEU A 105 -5.74 -18.82 2.87
CA LEU A 105 -5.91 -18.15 4.16
C LEU A 105 -5.70 -19.10 5.34
N LYS A 106 -6.23 -20.32 5.27
CA LYS A 106 -6.01 -21.36 6.30
C LYS A 106 -4.52 -21.71 6.43
N ALA A 107 -3.82 -21.88 5.32
CA ALA A 107 -2.37 -22.13 5.35
C ALA A 107 -1.58 -20.96 5.95
N LEU A 108 -2.03 -19.72 5.71
CA LEU A 108 -1.38 -18.54 6.26
C LEU A 108 -1.69 -18.30 7.75
N GLN A 109 -2.81 -18.80 8.29
CA GLN A 109 -3.19 -18.57 9.69
C GLN A 109 -2.14 -19.06 10.70
N GLU A 110 -1.38 -20.11 10.35
CA GLU A 110 -0.30 -20.63 11.20
C GLU A 110 0.88 -19.65 11.31
N ILE A 111 1.12 -18.85 10.27
CA ILE A 111 2.25 -17.92 10.17
C ILE A 111 1.82 -16.49 10.51
N LEU A 112 0.60 -16.12 10.14
CA LEU A 112 0.03 -14.79 10.23
C LEU A 112 -1.39 -14.88 10.82
N PRO A 113 -1.52 -14.99 12.16
CA PRO A 113 -2.80 -15.26 12.81
C PRO A 113 -3.82 -14.12 12.69
N TYR A 114 -3.39 -12.92 12.25
CA TYR A 114 -4.24 -11.76 12.07
C TYR A 114 -3.86 -10.98 10.80
N PRO A 115 -4.84 -10.37 10.10
CA PRO A 115 -4.55 -9.52 8.95
C PRO A 115 -3.68 -8.34 9.36
N THR A 116 -2.47 -8.25 8.79
CA THR A 116 -1.52 -7.15 9.06
C THR A 116 -1.93 -5.83 8.43
N SER A 117 -2.83 -5.88 7.46
CA SER A 117 -3.19 -4.75 6.60
C SER A 117 -4.46 -4.03 7.05
N LYS A 118 -5.21 -4.65 7.95
CA LYS A 118 -6.35 -4.00 8.58
C LYS A 118 -5.85 -2.99 9.62
N ARG A 119 -6.45 -1.80 9.61
CA ARG A 119 -6.17 -0.77 10.61
C ARG A 119 -6.49 -1.33 12.01
N ARG A 120 -5.52 -1.25 12.92
CA ARG A 120 -5.64 -1.75 14.31
C ARG A 120 -6.08 -0.69 15.33
N LEU A 121 -5.90 0.58 14.99
CA LEU A 121 -6.17 1.73 15.85
C LEU A 121 -6.90 2.79 15.05
N GLU A 122 -7.84 3.48 15.69
CA GLU A 122 -8.57 4.59 15.08
C GLU A 122 -7.63 5.64 14.47
N PRO A 123 -8.00 6.30 13.37
CA PRO A 123 -7.24 7.42 12.82
C PRO A 123 -7.10 8.53 13.87
N THR A 124 -5.92 9.13 13.96
CA THR A 124 -5.79 10.44 14.61
C THR A 124 -6.50 11.49 13.76
N LEU A 125 -7.11 12.50 14.40
CA LEU A 125 -7.79 13.63 13.76
C LEU A 125 -6.89 14.29 12.70
#